data_AF-A0ABC8W8F6-F1
#
_entry.id   AF-A0ABC8W8F6-F1
#
_cell.length_a   1.000
_cell.length_b   1.000
_cell.length_c   1.000
_cell.angle_alpha   90.00
_cell.angle_beta   90.00
_cell.angle_gamma   90.00
#
_symmetry.space_group_name_H-M   'P 1'
#
loop_
_entity.id
_entity.type
_entity.pdbx_description
1 polymer ?
#
loop_
_entity_poly.entity_id
_entity_poly.type
_entity_poly.pdbx_seq_one_letter_code
_entity_poly.pdbx_strand_id
1 'polypeptide(L)'
;MKTIALVVLAAAVAVAAAFVSLDARRGDDDVAVLEIRGDDDRLELVPVDGGAAGPESVAFDGDGGGPYTGVSDGRVLRWLPAERRWVEHSSSCASEL
;
A
#
# COMPACT_ATOMS: atom_id res chain seq x y z
N MET A 1 -33.52 -8.40 -42.60
CA MET A 1 -32.88 -7.08 -42.41
C MET A 1 -32.94 -6.60 -40.96
N LYS A 2 -34.11 -6.58 -40.29
CA LYS A 2 -34.23 -6.14 -38.87
C LYS A 2 -33.45 -7.00 -37.87
N THR A 3 -33.42 -8.33 -38.05
CA THR A 3 -32.66 -9.26 -37.19
C THR A 3 -31.14 -9.10 -37.34
N ILE A 4 -30.65 -8.93 -38.57
CA ILE A 4 -29.22 -8.69 -38.83
C ILE A 4 -28.79 -7.36 -38.18
N ALA A 5 -29.60 -6.31 -38.29
CA ALA A 5 -29.32 -5.03 -37.64
C ALA A 5 -29.27 -5.13 -36.10
N LEU A 6 -30.16 -5.92 -35.49
CA LEU A 6 -30.16 -6.18 -34.05
C LEU A 6 -28.92 -6.95 -33.58
N VAL A 7 -28.49 -7.95 -34.34
CA VAL A 7 -27.28 -8.74 -34.02
C VAL A 7 -26.03 -7.88 -34.12
N VAL A 8 -25.93 -7.02 -35.15
CA VAL A 8 -24.81 -6.09 -35.31
C VAL A 8 -24.76 -5.07 -34.17
N LEU A 9 -25.91 -4.53 -33.76
CA LEU A 9 -25.99 -3.60 -32.63
C LEU A 9 -25.57 -4.28 -31.31
N ALA A 10 -26.05 -5.50 -31.05
CA ALA A 10 -25.67 -6.25 -29.86
C ALA A 10 -24.16 -6.54 -29.82
N ALA A 11 -23.56 -6.92 -30.95
CA ALA A 11 -22.11 -7.12 -31.06
C ALA A 11 -21.33 -5.83 -30.80
N ALA A 12 -21.78 -4.69 -31.34
CA ALA A 12 -21.14 -3.40 -31.11
C ALA A 12 -21.19 -2.97 -29.63
N VAL A 13 -22.32 -3.19 -28.96
CA VAL A 13 -22.46 -2.90 -27.51
C VAL A 13 -21.54 -3.79 -26.67
N ALA A 14 -21.43 -5.08 -27.01
CA ALA A 14 -20.54 -6.00 -26.30
C ALA A 14 -19.06 -5.60 -26.43
N VAL A 15 -18.64 -5.16 -27.61
CA VAL A 15 -17.28 -4.65 -27.84
C VAL A 15 -17.03 -3.38 -27.03
N ALA A 16 -17.95 -2.42 -27.06
CA ALA A 16 -17.83 -1.19 -26.27
C ALA A 16 -17.74 -1.47 -24.76
N ALA A 17 -18.55 -2.40 -24.25
CA ALA A 17 -18.50 -2.81 -22.84
C ALA A 17 -17.17 -3.50 -22.47
N ALA A 18 -16.60 -4.29 -23.38
CA ALA A 18 -15.28 -4.92 -23.19
C ALA A 18 -14.15 -3.88 -23.18
N PHE A 19 -14.20 -2.87 -24.06
CA PHE A 19 -13.25 -1.76 -24.04
C PHE A 19 -13.33 -0.94 -22.75
N VAL A 20 -14.54 -0.57 -22.31
CA VAL A 20 -14.75 0.15 -21.03
C VAL A 20 -14.28 -0.69 -19.84
N SER A 21 -14.54 -2.00 -19.84
CA SER A 21 -14.07 -2.91 -18.78
C SER A 21 -12.55 -3.06 -18.76
N LEU A 22 -11.90 -3.04 -19.93
CA LEU A 22 -10.44 -3.10 -20.03
C LEU A 22 -9.77 -1.81 -19.56
N ASP A 23 -10.43 -0.66 -19.78
CA ASP A 23 -10.00 0.64 -19.30
C ASP A 23 -10.17 0.76 -17.77
N ALA A 24 -11.31 0.31 -17.24
CA ALA A 24 -11.55 0.26 -15.80
C ALA A 24 -10.56 -0.68 -15.07
N ARG A 25 -10.10 -1.75 -15.71
CA ARG A 25 -9.02 -2.62 -15.18
C ARG A 25 -7.62 -2.01 -15.26
N ARG A 26 -7.41 -0.99 -16.10
CA ARG A 26 -6.17 -0.20 -16.11
C ARG A 26 -6.21 0.95 -15.10
N GLY A 27 -7.40 1.35 -14.66
CA GLY A 27 -7.59 2.45 -13.71
C GLY A 27 -7.40 2.10 -12.23
N ASP A 28 -6.98 0.88 -11.89
CA ASP A 28 -6.79 0.44 -10.49
C ASP A 28 -5.36 0.67 -9.96
N ASP A 29 -4.47 1.27 -10.77
CA ASP A 29 -3.12 1.67 -10.35
C ASP A 29 -3.10 3.07 -9.68
N ASP A 30 -4.27 3.58 -9.28
CA ASP A 30 -4.45 4.93 -8.69
C ASP A 30 -4.10 4.98 -7.18
N VAL A 31 -3.43 3.96 -6.65
CA VAL A 31 -2.59 4.18 -5.48
C VAL A 31 -1.41 5.00 -5.98
N ALA A 32 -1.44 6.30 -5.73
CA ALA A 32 -0.26 7.14 -5.90
C ALA A 32 0.88 6.55 -5.06
N VAL A 33 1.66 5.64 -5.66
CA VAL A 33 2.97 5.28 -5.17
C VAL A 33 3.70 6.60 -5.17
N LEU A 34 3.86 7.17 -3.98
CA LEU A 34 4.66 8.36 -3.81
C LEU A 34 6.05 7.96 -4.33
N GLU A 35 6.38 8.33 -5.57
CA GLU A 35 7.72 8.13 -6.08
C GLU A 35 8.60 9.05 -5.24
N ILE A 36 9.21 8.50 -4.20
CA ILE A 36 10.23 9.19 -3.43
C ILE A 36 11.41 9.35 -4.39
N ARG A 37 11.38 10.43 -5.18
CA ARG A 37 12.48 10.82 -6.07
C ARG A 37 13.65 11.27 -5.21
N GLY A 38 14.45 10.30 -4.76
CA GLY A 38 15.81 10.55 -4.35
C GLY A 38 16.66 10.65 -5.60
N ASP A 39 17.28 11.80 -5.83
CA ASP A 39 18.27 11.98 -6.90
C ASP A 39 19.57 11.18 -6.61
N ASP A 40 19.70 10.56 -5.44
CA ASP A 40 20.93 9.94 -4.97
C ASP A 40 20.62 8.68 -4.16
N ASP A 41 21.58 7.75 -4.06
CA ASP A 41 21.62 6.50 -3.26
C ASP A 41 21.41 6.65 -1.73
N ARG A 42 20.64 7.66 -1.27
CA ARG A 42 20.49 8.07 0.14
C ARG A 42 19.23 7.53 0.80
N LEU A 43 18.36 6.86 0.05
CA LEU A 43 17.11 6.32 0.55
C LEU A 43 17.24 4.82 0.74
N GLU A 44 17.06 4.36 1.97
CA GLU A 44 16.97 2.93 2.29
C GLU A 44 15.52 2.62 2.65
N LEU A 45 14.93 1.65 1.94
CA LEU A 45 13.66 1.07 2.35
C LEU A 45 13.95 0.01 3.41
N VAL A 46 13.45 0.23 4.62
CA VAL A 46 13.50 -0.76 5.70
C VAL A 46 12.11 -1.38 5.83
N PRO A 47 11.94 -2.68 5.53
CA PRO A 47 10.65 -3.33 5.61
C PRO A 47 10.19 -3.46 7.06
N VAL A 48 8.86 -3.47 7.24
CA VAL A 48 8.23 -3.87 8.49
C VAL A 48 7.90 -5.36 8.40
N ASP A 49 8.31 -6.13 9.40
CA ASP A 49 8.04 -7.57 9.48
C ASP A 49 6.52 -7.84 9.48
N GLY A 50 6.07 -8.96 8.92
CA GLY A 50 4.64 -9.35 8.95
C GLY A 50 3.74 -8.64 7.93
N GLY A 51 4.30 -7.78 7.07
CA GLY A 51 3.55 -7.15 5.97
C GLY A 51 2.57 -6.06 6.39
N ALA A 52 2.73 -5.52 7.61
CA ALA A 52 1.93 -4.40 8.07
C ALA A 52 2.24 -3.10 7.30
N ALA A 53 1.21 -2.28 7.10
CA ALA A 53 1.33 -0.95 6.48
C ALA A 53 1.47 0.14 7.56
N GLY A 54 2.10 1.26 7.20
CA GLY A 54 2.42 2.38 8.09
C GLY A 54 3.81 2.96 7.79
N PRO A 55 4.27 4.01 8.50
CA PRO A 55 3.67 4.67 9.66
C PRO A 55 2.69 5.81 9.33
N GLU A 56 1.61 5.96 10.09
CA GLU A 56 0.71 7.13 10.02
C GLU A 56 1.11 8.26 10.98
N SER A 57 1.97 7.97 11.97
CA SER A 57 2.45 8.92 12.97
C SER A 57 3.81 8.52 13.55
N VAL A 58 4.52 9.45 14.20
CA VAL A 58 5.79 9.18 14.88
C VAL A 58 5.86 9.89 16.23
N ALA A 59 6.42 9.24 17.24
CA ALA A 59 6.60 9.80 18.58
C ALA A 59 8.01 9.55 19.12
N PHE A 60 8.42 10.38 20.09
CA PHE A 60 9.69 10.28 20.81
C PHE A 60 9.40 10.31 22.31
N ASP A 61 10.17 9.57 23.10
CA ASP A 61 10.04 9.60 24.55
C ASP A 61 10.80 10.79 25.17
N GLY A 62 10.56 11.06 26.46
CA GLY A 62 11.15 12.19 27.18
C GLY A 62 12.67 12.10 27.38
N ASP A 63 13.24 10.90 27.21
CA ASP A 63 14.67 10.64 27.32
C ASP A 63 15.38 10.76 25.95
N GLY A 64 14.64 11.14 24.90
CA GLY A 64 15.15 11.25 23.53
C GLY A 64 15.23 9.90 22.79
N GLY A 65 14.61 8.86 23.32
CA GLY A 65 14.43 7.57 22.67
C GLY A 65 13.30 7.58 21.62
N GLY A 66 13.18 6.46 20.91
CA GLY A 66 12.39 6.34 19.68
C GLY A 66 13.26 6.50 18.41
N PRO A 67 12.66 6.84 17.25
CA PRO A 67 11.23 7.03 17.04
C PRO A 67 10.38 5.79 17.32
N TYR A 68 9.13 6.02 17.74
CA TYR A 68 8.07 5.03 17.86
C TYR A 68 6.99 5.27 16.81
N THR A 69 6.38 4.21 16.29
CA THR A 69 5.25 4.32 15.35
C THR A 69 4.25 3.20 15.51
N GLY A 70 2.97 3.48 15.29
CA GLY A 70 1.95 2.46 15.05
C GLY A 70 2.00 1.92 13.62
N VAL A 71 1.58 0.67 13.44
CA VAL A 71 1.39 0.02 12.13
C VAL A 71 0.03 -0.70 12.07
N SER A 72 -0.43 -1.03 10.87
CA SER A 72 -1.80 -1.50 10.59
C SER A 72 -2.20 -2.81 11.27
N ASP A 73 -1.24 -3.60 11.76
CA ASP A 73 -1.49 -4.84 12.49
C ASP A 73 -1.63 -4.65 14.01
N GLY A 74 -1.65 -3.40 14.48
CA GLY A 74 -1.87 -3.05 15.89
C GLY A 74 -0.60 -3.04 16.75
N ARG A 75 0.57 -3.28 16.16
CA ARG A 75 1.86 -3.10 16.86
C ARG A 75 2.26 -1.63 16.94
N VAL A 76 2.96 -1.30 18.01
CA VAL A 76 3.81 -0.13 18.14
C VAL A 76 5.24 -0.60 17.98
N LEU A 77 5.94 -0.06 16.97
CA LEU A 77 7.34 -0.37 16.69
C LEU A 77 8.25 0.73 17.24
N ARG A 78 9.46 0.36 17.63
CA ARG A 78 10.56 1.26 18.00
C ARG A 78 11.72 1.08 17.02
N TRP A 79 12.34 2.18 16.60
CA TRP A 79 13.55 2.14 15.82
C TRP A 79 14.77 1.80 16.69
N LEU A 80 15.58 0.83 16.24
CA LEU A 80 16.89 0.53 16.82
C LEU A 80 17.99 1.03 15.89
N PRO A 81 18.65 2.17 16.21
CA PRO A 81 19.61 2.78 15.30
C PRO A 81 20.87 1.93 15.08
N ALA A 82 21.31 1.18 16.09
CA ALA A 82 22.47 0.30 15.98
C ALA A 82 22.25 -0.88 15.02
N GLU A 83 21.00 -1.38 14.96
CA GLU A 83 20.62 -2.53 14.14
C GLU A 83 19.96 -2.12 12.82
N ARG A 84 19.69 -0.82 12.63
CA ARG A 84 18.96 -0.26 11.48
C ARG A 84 17.65 -0.99 11.19
N ARG A 85 16.91 -1.35 12.24
CA ARG A 85 15.63 -2.07 12.11
C ARG A 85 14.57 -1.58 13.08
N TRP A 86 13.33 -1.89 12.72
CA TRP A 86 12.19 -1.78 13.60
C TRP A 86 12.06 -3.01 14.48
N VAL A 87 11.67 -2.81 15.74
CA VAL A 87 11.33 -3.89 16.67
C VAL A 87 9.99 -3.62 17.33
N GLU A 88 9.27 -4.67 17.67
CA GLU A 88 8.03 -4.54 18.44
C GLU A 88 8.34 -3.99 19.84
N HIS A 89 7.64 -2.91 20.20
CA HIS A 89 7.66 -2.34 21.54
C HIS A 89 6.45 -2.78 22.36
N SER A 90 5.27 -2.79 21.72
CA SER A 90 4.01 -3.26 22.31
C SER A 90 3.03 -3.65 21.20
N SER A 91 2.03 -4.45 21.52
CA SER A 91 0.95 -4.82 20.59
C SER A 91 -0.39 -4.80 21.30
N SER A 92 -1.46 -4.43 20.58
CA SER A 92 -2.84 -4.58 21.06
C SER A 92 -3.30 -6.03 21.07
N CYS A 93 -2.63 -6.91 20.33
CA CYS A 93 -2.92 -8.34 20.28
C CYS A 93 -1.77 -9.13 20.94
N ALA A 94 -2.10 -10.28 21.55
CA ALA A 94 -1.05 -11.18 22.03
C ALA A 94 -0.28 -11.76 20.83
N SER A 95 1.05 -11.82 20.93
CA SER A 95 1.87 -12.44 19.89
C SER A 95 1.47 -13.90 19.77
N GLU A 96 0.97 -14.31 18.60
CA GLU A 96 0.67 -15.71 18.32
C GLU A 96 2.02 -16.44 18.25
N LEU A 97 2.34 -17.21 19.31
CA LEU A 97 3.51 -18.07 19.39
C LEU A 97 3.40 -19.24 18.41
#